data_AF-A0A8H3MGT8-F1
#
_entry.id   AF-A0A8H3MGT8-F1
#
_cell.length_a   1.000
_cell.length_b   1.000
_cell.length_c   1.000
_cell.angle_alpha   90.00
_cell.angle_beta   90.00
_cell.angle_gamma   90.00
#
_symmetry.space_group_name_H-M   'P 1'
#
loop_
_entity.id
_entity.type
_entity.pdbx_description
1 polymer ?
#
loop_
_entity_poly.entity_id
_entity_poly.type
_entity_poly.pdbx_seq_one_letter_code
_entity_poly.pdbx_strand_id
1 'polypeptide(L)'
;MSFIELVRMDHKEGLNIIYRAKYKDIKIVLKCLSCLDNSDENLNKLLSKWKIIYAPYEIIKIFGFTRNPDTLDYMLMMEYANIGNLREYLTVITNDWERKLLMLYKIIYGLNIIHNEGLVHHNFHDGNILFIEHEGLYGIYISDYLEIYQSAKSILEKDNIYGVIPFMAPEILRV
;
A
#
# COMPACT_ATOMS: atom_id res chain seq x y z
N MET A 1 -13.51 -16.50 -7.69
CA MET A 1 -12.06 -16.75 -7.89
C MET A 1 -11.61 -17.70 -6.78
N SER A 2 -10.87 -18.76 -7.09
CA SER A 2 -10.33 -19.67 -6.08
C SER A 2 -8.95 -19.21 -5.63
N PHE A 3 -8.78 -18.99 -4.32
CA PHE A 3 -7.49 -18.77 -3.68
C PHE A 3 -7.00 -20.10 -3.11
N ILE A 4 -5.70 -20.36 -3.22
CA ILE A 4 -5.06 -21.49 -2.54
C ILE A 4 -4.39 -20.92 -1.29
N GLU A 5 -4.90 -21.31 -0.12
CA GLU A 5 -4.48 -20.92 1.24
C GLU A 5 -4.67 -19.44 1.61
N LEU A 6 -5.48 -19.18 2.64
CA LEU A 6 -5.59 -17.88 3.30
C LEU A 6 -4.88 -17.97 4.65
N VAL A 7 -3.72 -17.34 4.79
CA VAL A 7 -3.00 -17.28 6.06
C VAL A 7 -3.06 -15.85 6.59
N ARG A 8 -3.72 -15.65 7.73
CA ARG A 8 -3.74 -14.34 8.39
C ARG A 8 -2.31 -13.96 8.80
N MET A 9 -1.90 -12.74 8.47
CA MET A 9 -0.65 -12.17 8.95
C MET A 9 -0.92 -11.43 10.26
N ASP A 10 -0.13 -11.69 11.30
CA ASP A 10 -0.24 -11.02 12.60
C ASP A 10 0.28 -9.58 12.60
N HIS A 11 0.50 -9.00 11.42
CA HIS A 11 1.04 -7.67 11.26
C HIS A 11 -0.04 -6.62 11.56
N LYS A 12 0.03 -6.02 12.75
CA LYS A 12 -0.85 -4.92 13.19
C LYS A 12 -0.30 -3.57 12.72
N GLU A 13 -0.30 -3.30 11.41
CA GLU A 13 -0.18 -1.91 10.91
C GLU A 13 -1.59 -1.30 10.80
N GLY A 14 -2.08 -0.77 11.92
CA GLY A 14 -3.42 -0.18 12.01
C GLY A 14 -4.57 -1.19 12.02
N LEU A 15 -5.78 -0.70 11.68
CA LEU A 15 -7.04 -1.46 11.69
C LEU A 15 -7.18 -2.50 10.56
N ASN A 16 -6.17 -2.63 9.67
CA ASN A 16 -6.28 -3.42 8.46
C ASN A 16 -5.89 -4.87 8.72
N ILE A 17 -6.80 -5.81 8.46
CA ILE A 17 -6.50 -7.24 8.48
C ILE A 17 -5.82 -7.60 7.16
N ILE A 18 -4.69 -8.29 7.24
CA ILE A 18 -3.88 -8.68 6.09
C ILE A 18 -3.79 -10.21 6.03
N TYR A 19 -3.98 -10.78 4.85
CA TYR A 19 -3.79 -12.20 4.58
C TYR A 19 -2.74 -12.42 3.51
N ARG A 20 -1.97 -13.49 3.62
CA ARG A 20 -1.15 -14.02 2.54
C ARG A 20 -1.96 -15.10 1.81
N ALA A 21 -1.91 -15.08 0.48
CA ALA A 21 -2.54 -16.08 -0.36
C ALA A 21 -1.73 -16.41 -1.62
N LYS A 22 -2.15 -17.45 -2.34
CA LYS A 22 -1.60 -17.81 -3.66
C LYS A 22 -2.68 -17.65 -4.75
N TYR A 23 -2.35 -16.90 -5.80
CA TYR A 23 -3.22 -16.64 -6.96
C TYR A 23 -2.45 -16.92 -8.26
N LYS A 24 -2.89 -17.92 -9.04
CA LYS A 24 -2.22 -18.36 -10.29
C LYS A 24 -0.71 -18.58 -10.12
N ASP A 25 -0.35 -19.29 -9.05
CA ASP A 25 1.03 -19.54 -8.63
C ASP A 25 1.87 -18.34 -8.13
N ILE A 26 1.26 -17.15 -8.07
CA ILE A 26 1.88 -15.94 -7.53
C ILE A 26 1.51 -15.78 -6.06
N LYS A 27 2.50 -15.49 -5.20
CA LYS A 27 2.26 -15.10 -3.81
C LYS A 27 1.70 -13.69 -3.77
N ILE A 28 0.58 -13.52 -3.09
CA ILE A 28 -0.12 -12.23 -2.98
C ILE A 28 -0.44 -11.92 -1.52
N VAL A 29 -0.75 -10.66 -1.29
CA VAL A 29 -1.35 -10.15 -0.06
C VAL A 29 -2.78 -9.71 -0.37
N LEU A 30 -3.69 -10.05 0.54
CA LEU A 30 -5.06 -9.55 0.58
C LEU A 30 -5.17 -8.59 1.76
N LYS A 31 -5.41 -7.31 1.46
CA LYS A 31 -5.63 -6.28 2.48
C LYS A 31 -7.12 -6.00 2.58
N CYS A 32 -7.73 -6.30 3.73
CA CYS A 32 -9.14 -6.00 3.99
C CYS A 32 -9.37 -4.50 4.04
N LEU A 33 -10.43 -4.08 3.37
CA LEU A 33 -10.91 -2.70 3.29
C LEU A 33 -12.22 -2.61 4.09
N SER A 34 -12.17 -2.96 5.37
CA SER A 34 -13.33 -3.10 6.27
C SER A 34 -14.16 -1.82 6.51
N CYS A 35 -13.71 -0.71 5.95
CA CYS A 35 -14.30 0.61 6.04
C CYS A 35 -14.97 1.09 4.75
N LEU A 36 -14.94 0.27 3.69
CA LEU A 36 -15.74 0.54 2.50
C LEU A 36 -17.15 0.02 2.76
N ASP A 37 -18.06 0.92 3.08
CA ASP A 37 -19.49 0.61 3.07
C ASP A 37 -19.89 0.10 1.68
N ASN A 38 -20.87 -0.81 1.64
CA ASN A 38 -21.40 -1.40 0.40
C ASN A 38 -22.06 -0.38 -0.55
N SER A 39 -21.96 0.92 -0.30
CA SER A 39 -22.31 1.95 -1.29
C SER A 39 -21.33 1.88 -2.45
N ASP A 40 -21.83 1.53 -3.64
CA ASP A 40 -21.03 1.35 -4.87
C ASP A 40 -20.16 2.57 -5.24
N GLU A 41 -20.47 3.77 -4.76
CA GLU A 41 -19.77 5.03 -5.08
C GLU A 41 -18.30 5.06 -4.61
N ASN A 42 -18.02 4.67 -3.36
CA ASN A 42 -16.67 4.67 -2.80
C ASN A 42 -15.77 3.66 -3.53
N LEU A 43 -16.32 2.49 -3.85
CA LEU A 43 -15.61 1.49 -4.62
C LEU A 43 -15.33 1.98 -6.04
N ASN A 44 -16.30 2.62 -6.71
CA ASN A 44 -16.12 3.11 -8.07
C ASN A 44 -15.02 4.18 -8.15
N LYS A 45 -14.94 5.08 -7.17
CA LYS A 45 -13.86 6.07 -7.04
C LYS A 45 -12.50 5.40 -6.82
N LEU A 46 -12.46 4.33 -6.04
CA LEU A 46 -11.24 3.57 -5.78
C LEU A 46 -10.80 2.82 -7.05
N LEU A 47 -11.73 2.14 -7.72
CA LEU A 47 -11.49 1.42 -8.98
C LEU A 47 -11.02 2.36 -10.10
N SER A 48 -11.52 3.59 -10.17
CA SER A 48 -11.06 4.57 -11.15
C SER A 48 -9.61 4.97 -10.89
N LYS A 49 -9.22 5.20 -9.63
CA LYS A 49 -7.82 5.52 -9.26
C LYS A 49 -6.86 4.37 -9.51
N TRP A 50 -7.26 3.14 -9.18
CA TRP A 50 -6.46 1.95 -9.46
C TRP A 50 -6.17 1.77 -10.97
N LYS A 51 -7.20 1.95 -11.82
CA LYS A 51 -7.04 1.80 -13.28
C LYS A 51 -6.06 2.80 -13.89
N ILE A 52 -5.86 3.94 -13.25
CA ILE A 52 -5.00 5.01 -13.72
C ILE A 52 -3.50 4.68 -13.51
N ILE A 53 -3.13 4.09 -12.36
CA ILE A 53 -1.73 3.74 -12.04
C ILE A 53 -1.35 2.35 -12.58
N TYR A 54 -1.79 2.00 -13.78
CA TYR A 54 -1.44 0.74 -14.42
C TYR A 54 -0.02 0.84 -15.00
N ALA A 55 0.97 0.44 -14.20
CA ALA A 55 2.42 0.41 -14.45
C ALA A 55 3.18 1.69 -14.09
N PRO A 56 3.97 1.63 -13.01
CA PRO A 56 5.43 1.58 -13.19
C PRO A 56 6.18 0.73 -12.14
N TYR A 57 7.47 0.52 -12.39
CA TYR A 57 8.40 -0.35 -11.66
C TYR A 57 8.64 0.02 -10.18
N GLU A 58 8.04 1.12 -9.70
CA GLU A 58 8.28 1.72 -8.38
C GLU A 58 7.01 1.83 -7.51
N ILE A 59 5.86 1.36 -7.98
CA ILE A 59 4.61 1.29 -7.23
C ILE A 59 4.20 -0.17 -7.04
N ILE A 60 3.70 -0.54 -5.86
CA ILE A 60 3.31 -1.92 -5.58
C ILE A 60 2.25 -2.39 -6.59
N LYS A 61 2.47 -3.58 -7.14
CA LYS A 61 1.55 -4.16 -8.10
C LYS A 61 0.26 -4.56 -7.42
N ILE A 62 -0.84 -4.09 -8.00
CA ILE A 62 -2.21 -4.45 -7.60
C ILE A 62 -2.80 -5.34 -8.68
N PHE A 63 -3.17 -6.57 -8.31
CA PHE A 63 -3.80 -7.53 -9.21
C PHE A 63 -5.30 -7.28 -9.39
N GLY A 64 -5.94 -6.62 -8.42
CA GLY A 64 -7.35 -6.26 -8.48
C GLY A 64 -8.01 -6.32 -7.12
N PHE A 65 -9.33 -6.53 -7.13
CA PHE A 65 -10.18 -6.58 -5.95
C PHE A 65 -10.89 -7.91 -5.87
N THR A 66 -11.11 -8.38 -4.66
CA THR A 66 -11.95 -9.53 -4.35
C THR A 66 -12.82 -9.20 -3.13
N ARG A 67 -13.67 -10.13 -2.72
CA ARG A 67 -14.40 -10.04 -1.46
C ARG A 67 -14.08 -11.21 -0.54
N ASN A 68 -14.10 -10.96 0.76
CA ASN A 68 -14.08 -12.01 1.76
C ASN A 68 -15.42 -12.78 1.63
N PRO A 69 -15.41 -14.12 1.50
CA PRO A 69 -16.64 -14.90 1.33
C PRO A 69 -17.54 -14.89 2.57
N ASP A 70 -16.96 -14.70 3.76
CA ASP A 70 -17.68 -14.75 5.04
C ASP A 70 -18.19 -13.37 5.45
N THR A 71 -17.33 -12.34 5.37
CA THR A 71 -17.68 -10.98 5.80
C THR A 71 -18.23 -10.10 4.67
N LEU A 72 -18.06 -10.53 3.42
CA LEU A 72 -18.36 -9.75 2.20
C LEU A 72 -17.52 -8.47 2.04
N ASP A 73 -16.57 -8.21 2.95
CA ASP A 73 -15.68 -7.06 2.89
C ASP A 73 -14.84 -7.09 1.60
N TYR A 74 -14.66 -5.91 1.00
CA TYR A 74 -13.72 -5.75 -0.10
C TYR A 74 -12.29 -6.02 0.38
N MET A 75 -11.52 -6.71 -0.46
CA MET A 75 -10.10 -6.95 -0.23
C MET A 75 -9.30 -6.55 -1.47
N LEU A 76 -8.22 -5.82 -1.23
CA LEU A 76 -7.26 -5.44 -2.25
C LEU A 76 -6.25 -6.58 -2.45
N MET A 77 -6.09 -7.04 -3.69
CA MET A 77 -5.10 -8.04 -4.07
C MET A 77 -3.82 -7.36 -4.53
N MET A 78 -2.73 -7.52 -3.79
CA MET A 78 -1.44 -6.90 -4.10
C MET A 78 -0.30 -7.91 -4.06
N GLU A 79 0.83 -7.54 -4.64
CA GLU A 79 2.04 -8.35 -4.63
C GLU A 79 2.61 -8.52 -3.21
N TYR A 80 3.12 -9.72 -2.93
CA TYR A 80 3.72 -10.02 -1.64
C TYR A 80 5.16 -9.52 -1.58
N ALA A 81 5.41 -8.55 -0.70
CA ALA A 81 6.76 -8.07 -0.40
C ALA A 81 7.52 -9.11 0.44
N ASN A 82 8.31 -9.95 -0.23
CA ASN A 82 9.02 -11.07 0.38
C ASN A 82 10.21 -10.67 1.25
N ILE A 83 10.70 -9.44 1.14
CA ILE A 83 11.80 -8.92 1.95
C ILE A 83 11.31 -8.06 3.13
N GLY A 84 10.09 -7.52 3.04
CA GLY A 84 9.53 -6.63 4.07
C GLY A 84 9.54 -5.16 3.64
N ASN A 85 9.65 -4.25 4.61
CA ASN A 85 9.58 -2.80 4.41
C ASN A 85 10.92 -2.10 4.69
N LEU A 86 11.01 -0.80 4.36
CA LEU A 86 12.23 -0.01 4.57
C LEU A 86 12.59 0.12 6.04
N ARG A 87 11.62 0.18 6.96
CA ARG A 87 11.89 0.29 8.39
C ARG A 87 12.77 -0.86 8.89
N GLU A 88 12.42 -2.08 8.50
CA GLU A 88 13.17 -3.29 8.86
C GLU A 88 14.52 -3.34 8.13
N TYR A 89 14.52 -2.99 6.85
CA TYR A 89 15.68 -3.13 5.98
C TYR A 89 16.73 -2.01 6.11
N LEU A 90 16.39 -0.87 6.73
CA LEU A 90 17.29 0.25 6.98
C LEU A 90 18.55 -0.17 7.74
N THR A 91 18.42 -1.10 8.69
CA THR A 91 19.53 -1.62 9.49
C THR A 91 20.61 -2.29 8.63
N VAL A 92 20.22 -2.89 7.50
CA VAL A 92 21.09 -3.64 6.59
C VAL A 92 21.81 -2.73 5.57
N ILE A 93 21.17 -1.63 5.16
CA ILE A 93 21.70 -0.74 4.10
C ILE A 93 22.60 0.38 4.66
N THR A 94 22.78 0.47 5.98
CA THR A 94 23.37 1.63 6.66
C THR A 94 24.76 2.06 6.14
N ASN A 95 25.54 1.21 5.49
CA ASN A 95 26.93 1.50 5.09
C ASN A 95 27.18 1.70 3.59
N ASP A 96 26.16 1.61 2.72
CA ASP A 96 26.32 1.75 1.26
C ASP A 96 25.61 3.00 0.74
N TRP A 97 26.37 4.05 0.41
CA TRP A 97 25.82 5.34 -0.02
C TRP A 97 25.26 5.32 -1.45
N GLU A 98 25.87 4.54 -2.35
CA GLU A 98 25.42 4.43 -3.74
C GLU A 98 24.05 3.76 -3.80
N ARG A 99 23.89 2.69 -3.01
CA ARG A 99 22.60 2.00 -2.87
C ARG A 99 21.52 2.89 -2.28
N LYS A 100 21.85 3.71 -1.27
CA LYS A 100 20.92 4.70 -0.71
C LYS A 100 20.47 5.71 -1.77
N LEU A 101 21.40 6.23 -2.57
CA LEU A 101 21.08 7.19 -3.62
C LEU A 101 20.17 6.59 -4.68
N LEU A 102 20.44 5.36 -5.12
CA LEU A 102 19.59 4.63 -6.06
C LEU A 102 18.17 4.41 -5.49
N MET A 103 18.07 4.03 -4.22
CA MET A 103 16.78 3.86 -3.55
C MET A 103 16.00 5.17 -3.47
N LEU A 104 16.66 6.27 -3.10
CA LEU A 104 16.05 7.60 -3.06
C LEU A 104 15.53 8.01 -4.44
N TYR A 105 16.31 7.79 -5.50
CA TYR A 105 15.88 8.06 -6.87
C TYR A 105 14.60 7.29 -7.22
N LYS A 106 14.54 5.98 -6.93
CA LYS A 106 13.36 5.16 -7.19
C LYS A 106 12.13 5.61 -6.39
N ILE A 107 12.32 5.98 -5.13
CA ILE A 107 11.25 6.52 -4.27
C ILE A 107 10.71 7.83 -4.86
N ILE A 108 11.60 8.76 -5.23
CA ILE A 108 11.21 10.05 -5.83
C ILE A 108 10.45 9.82 -7.14
N TYR A 109 10.92 8.87 -7.96
CA TYR A 109 10.26 8.51 -9.20
C TYR A 109 8.86 7.95 -8.97
N GLY A 110 8.69 7.02 -8.02
CA GLY A 110 7.38 6.51 -7.61
C GLY A 110 6.43 7.61 -7.11
N LEU A 111 6.92 8.54 -6.28
CA LEU A 111 6.13 9.70 -5.84
C LEU A 111 5.72 10.60 -7.01
N ASN A 112 6.62 10.83 -7.97
CA ASN A 112 6.34 11.62 -9.17
C ASN A 112 5.22 10.99 -10.02
N ILE A 113 5.19 9.66 -10.14
CA ILE A 113 4.08 8.93 -10.77
C ILE A 113 2.76 9.21 -10.04
N ILE A 114 2.72 9.05 -8.72
CA ILE A 114 1.51 9.30 -7.91
C ILE A 114 1.02 10.74 -8.14
N HIS A 115 1.93 11.71 -8.10
CA HIS A 115 1.61 13.12 -8.26
C HIS A 115 1.14 13.48 -9.68
N ASN A 116 1.71 12.87 -10.72
CA ASN A 116 1.28 13.09 -12.11
C ASN A 116 -0.17 12.65 -12.36
N GLU A 117 -0.66 11.69 -11.59
CA GLU A 117 -2.06 11.26 -11.60
C GLU A 117 -2.96 12.10 -10.69
N GLY A 118 -2.45 13.22 -10.17
CA GLY A 118 -3.18 14.14 -9.29
C GLY A 118 -3.46 13.57 -7.90
N LEU A 119 -2.75 12.53 -7.49
CA LEU A 119 -2.88 11.90 -6.19
C LEU A 119 -1.79 12.41 -5.23
N VAL A 120 -2.09 12.37 -3.94
CA VAL A 120 -1.13 12.57 -2.86
C VAL A 120 -1.18 11.32 -1.98
N HIS A 121 -0.03 10.83 -1.51
CA HIS A 121 0.00 9.57 -0.76
C HIS A 121 -0.58 9.70 0.66
N HIS A 122 -0.42 10.86 1.33
CA HIS A 122 -0.89 11.20 2.69
C HIS A 122 -0.37 10.37 3.87
N ASN A 123 0.12 9.15 3.65
CA ASN A 123 0.71 8.28 4.66
C ASN A 123 2.06 7.74 4.22
N PHE A 124 2.85 8.58 3.54
CA PHE A 124 4.16 8.17 3.06
C PHE A 124 5.15 8.06 4.22
N HIS A 125 5.63 6.85 4.51
CA HIS A 125 6.62 6.55 5.54
C HIS A 125 7.40 5.28 5.21
N ASP A 126 8.45 5.00 5.97
CA ASP A 126 9.33 3.83 5.82
C ASP A 126 8.59 2.48 5.79
N GLY A 127 7.54 2.30 6.60
CA GLY A 127 6.66 1.12 6.55
C GLY A 127 5.89 0.91 5.23
N ASN A 128 5.61 1.97 4.47
CA ASN A 128 4.90 1.91 3.18
C ASN A 128 5.85 1.88 1.97
N ILE A 129 7.14 1.67 2.22
CA ILE A 129 8.14 1.46 1.20
C ILE A 129 8.56 0.00 1.28
N LEU A 130 8.09 -0.80 0.33
CA LEU A 130 8.22 -2.25 0.33
C LEU A 130 9.41 -2.70 -0.52
N PHE A 131 10.04 -3.79 -0.09
CA PHE A 131 11.12 -4.46 -0.81
C PHE A 131 10.63 -5.80 -1.37
N ILE A 132 10.93 -6.00 -2.64
CA ILE A 132 10.63 -7.27 -3.32
C ILE A 132 11.88 -7.74 -4.03
N GLU A 133 12.20 -9.01 -3.83
CA GLU A 133 13.24 -9.70 -4.58
C GLU A 133 12.59 -10.60 -5.63
N HIS A 134 12.93 -10.37 -6.89
CA HIS A 134 12.58 -11.23 -8.03
C HIS A 134 13.85 -11.76 -8.66
N GLU A 135 14.10 -13.08 -8.55
CA GLU A 135 15.21 -13.75 -9.22
C GLU A 135 16.59 -13.08 -8.94
N GLY A 136 16.83 -12.67 -7.69
CA GLY A 136 18.06 -11.97 -7.29
C GLY A 136 18.08 -10.46 -7.55
N LEU A 137 17.04 -9.89 -8.18
CA LEU A 137 16.90 -8.44 -8.39
C LEU A 137 16.02 -7.83 -7.30
N TYR A 138 16.58 -6.84 -6.59
CA TYR A 138 15.87 -6.09 -5.56
C TYR A 138 15.15 -4.86 -6.15
N GLY A 139 13.83 -4.84 -6.00
CA GLY A 139 12.97 -3.70 -6.26
C GLY A 139 12.52 -3.01 -4.97
N ILE A 140 12.19 -1.73 -5.09
CA ILE A 140 11.64 -0.89 -4.03
C ILE A 140 10.35 -0.27 -4.54
N TYR A 141 9.27 -0.38 -3.77
CA TYR A 141 7.92 -0.07 -4.23
C TYR A 141 7.16 0.72 -3.19
N ILE A 142 6.50 1.78 -3.62
CA ILE A 142 5.57 2.53 -2.77
C ILE A 142 4.24 1.76 -2.69
N SER A 143 3.77 1.49 -1.48
CA SER A 143 2.47 0.87 -1.22
C SER A 143 1.45 1.88 -0.67
N ASP A 144 0.22 1.45 -0.39
CA ASP A 144 -0.78 2.25 0.34
C ASP A 144 -1.08 3.65 -0.23
N TYR A 145 -0.88 3.81 -1.55
CA TYR A 145 -1.17 5.03 -2.29
C TYR A 145 -2.65 5.17 -2.68
N LEU A 146 -3.43 4.09 -2.57
CA LEU A 146 -4.87 4.12 -2.79
C LEU A 146 -5.56 4.64 -1.52
N GLU A 147 -6.24 5.76 -1.71
CA GLU A 147 -6.84 6.68 -0.74
C GLU A 147 -7.93 6.11 0.20
N ILE A 148 -7.93 4.80 0.48
CA ILE A 148 -8.97 4.10 1.26
C ILE A 148 -9.15 4.73 2.64
N TYR A 149 -8.08 5.24 3.24
CA TYR A 149 -8.15 5.85 4.57
C TYR A 149 -8.93 7.18 4.58
N GLN A 150 -8.96 7.94 3.46
CA GLN A 150 -9.76 9.18 3.40
C GLN A 150 -11.25 8.90 3.25
N SER A 151 -11.65 7.93 2.41
CA SER A 151 -13.06 7.59 2.21
C SER A 151 -13.69 6.94 3.45
N ALA A 152 -12.92 6.14 4.19
CA ALA A 152 -13.32 5.53 5.45
C ALA A 152 -13.54 6.55 6.57
N LYS A 153 -12.67 7.57 6.65
CA LYS A 153 -12.58 8.49 7.79
C LYS A 153 -13.32 9.80 7.56
N SER A 154 -13.48 10.24 6.31
CA SER A 154 -14.35 11.38 5.97
C SER A 154 -15.83 11.11 6.28
N ILE A 155 -16.22 9.83 6.37
CA ILE A 155 -17.54 9.41 6.86
C ILE A 155 -17.60 9.51 8.41
N LEU A 156 -16.47 9.35 9.10
CA LEU A 156 -16.47 9.22 10.56
C LEU A 156 -16.21 10.54 11.29
N GLU A 157 -15.19 11.36 10.97
CA GLU A 157 -14.93 12.59 11.74
C GLU A 157 -14.15 13.64 10.92
N LYS A 158 -14.64 14.89 10.93
CA LYS A 158 -14.10 16.03 10.17
C LYS A 158 -12.74 16.58 10.67
N ASP A 159 -12.26 16.18 11.84
CA ASP A 159 -11.13 16.82 12.54
C ASP A 159 -9.93 15.90 12.77
N ASN A 160 -9.79 14.84 11.99
CA ASN A 160 -8.82 13.81 12.31
C ASN A 160 -7.51 13.91 11.52
N ILE A 161 -6.42 14.20 12.24
CA ILE A 161 -5.03 14.06 11.80
C ILE A 161 -4.80 12.63 11.27
N TYR A 162 -4.16 12.49 10.11
CA TYR A 162 -3.84 11.20 9.48
C TYR A 162 -2.39 11.11 9.01
N GLY A 163 -1.84 9.90 9.16
CA GLY A 163 -0.49 9.52 8.82
C GLY A 163 0.26 9.01 10.07
N VAL A 164 1.56 8.76 9.94
CA VAL A 164 2.45 8.48 11.07
C VAL A 164 3.07 9.81 11.51
N ILE A 165 2.79 10.27 12.74
CA ILE A 165 3.10 11.64 13.23
C ILE A 165 4.51 12.13 12.85
N PRO A 166 5.61 11.37 13.05
CA PRO A 166 6.96 11.76 12.63
C PRO A 166 7.14 12.11 11.14
N PHE A 167 6.27 11.62 10.26
CA PHE A 167 6.33 11.80 8.81
C PHE A 167 5.30 12.80 8.28
N MET A 168 4.49 13.40 9.16
CA MET A 168 3.48 14.37 8.74
C MET A 168 4.10 15.72 8.41
N ALA A 169 3.59 16.33 7.36
CA ALA A 169 3.89 17.71 7.05
C ALA A 169 3.27 18.65 8.11
N PRO A 170 3.94 19.74 8.51
CA PRO A 170 3.51 20.60 9.60
C PRO A 170 2.14 21.26 9.35
N GLU A 171 1.76 21.52 8.10
CA GLU A 171 0.44 22.04 7.72
C GLU A 171 -0.72 21.11 8.08
N ILE A 172 -0.48 19.81 8.20
CA ILE A 172 -1.48 18.82 8.64
C ILE A 172 -1.65 18.83 10.16
N LEU A 173 -0.60 19.23 10.89
CA LEU A 173 -0.58 19.29 12.36
C LEU A 173 -1.04 20.63 12.93
N ARG A 174 -1.18 21.64 12.07
CA ARG A 174 -1.74 22.96 12.41
C ARG A 174 -3.26 22.89 12.35
N VAL A 175 -3.86 22.19 13.31
CA VAL A 175 -5.32 22.17 13.54
C VAL A 175 -5.72 23.38 14.37
#